data_AF-A0A843SYX4-F1
#
_entry.id   AF-A0A843SYX4-F1
#
_cell.length_a   1.000
_cell.length_b   1.000
_cell.length_c   1.000
_cell.angle_alpha   90.00
_cell.angle_beta   90.00
_cell.angle_gamma   90.00
#
_symmetry.space_group_name_H-M   'P 1'
#
loop_
_entity.id
_entity.type
_entity.pdbx_description
1 polymer ?
#
loop_
_entity_poly.entity_id
_entity_poly.type
_entity_poly.pdbx_seq_one_letter_code
_entity_poly.pdbx_strand_id
1 'polypeptide(L)'
;MTASQAKVMEEAIAVLGAQGAVIVDPADIPSVVDRDPEANFLLWNVCSGADEGRGRDQHCSIAFKYGMKRDFNIWLASLGRSAPVKTLTELRAWNNAHRQAGAIKYGQSNLDVSDEMDVERGRARYETDRAKDLRLPATHGIDEVMKSQRLDALLFPGSSGAGLAARAGYPTVIVPFAFVPNDPTPPFPAGFDAQPAPYGVSFTGTACSEPKLTPSRMRSNRRPAGACRRQVPRRSPKL
;
A
#
# COMPACT_ATOMS: atom_id res chain seq x y z
N MET A 1 -2.12 -5.98 -16.77
CA MET A 1 -0.92 -6.81 -16.95
C MET A 1 -0.69 -6.97 -18.44
N THR A 2 0.54 -6.82 -18.93
CA THR A 2 0.87 -7.05 -20.36
C THR A 2 1.03 -8.54 -20.65
N ALA A 3 1.03 -8.94 -21.93
CA ALA A 3 1.24 -10.34 -22.32
C ALA A 3 2.60 -10.90 -21.82
N SER A 4 3.66 -10.08 -21.90
CA SER A 4 4.99 -10.45 -21.40
C SER A 4 5.00 -10.65 -19.88
N GLN A 5 4.31 -9.80 -19.13
CA GLN A 5 4.14 -9.96 -17.69
C GLN A 5 3.33 -11.21 -17.34
N ALA A 6 2.26 -11.50 -18.10
CA ALA A 6 1.44 -12.70 -17.92
C ALA A 6 2.27 -13.98 -18.09
N LYS A 7 3.07 -14.06 -19.16
CA LYS A 7 3.98 -15.19 -19.39
C LYS A 7 4.96 -15.40 -18.23
N VAL A 8 5.54 -14.31 -17.72
CA VAL A 8 6.44 -14.39 -16.56
C VAL A 8 5.73 -14.91 -15.30
N MET A 9 4.47 -14.52 -15.10
CA MET A 9 3.66 -15.07 -13.99
C MET A 9 3.37 -16.56 -14.17
N GLU A 10 3.04 -17.01 -15.38
CA GLU A 10 2.85 -18.44 -15.69
C GLU A 10 4.12 -19.25 -15.41
N GLU A 11 5.29 -18.73 -15.80
CA GLU A 11 6.59 -19.35 -15.51
C GLU A 11 6.86 -19.43 -14.00
N ALA A 12 6.57 -18.36 -13.25
CA ALA A 12 6.71 -18.36 -11.80
C ALA A 12 5.77 -19.36 -11.11
N ILE A 13 4.52 -19.45 -11.55
CA ILE A 13 3.54 -20.42 -11.06
C ILE A 13 4.00 -21.85 -11.36
N ALA A 14 4.51 -22.12 -12.56
CA ALA A 14 5.04 -23.42 -12.94
C ALA A 14 6.23 -23.84 -12.05
N VAL A 15 7.15 -22.90 -11.76
CA VAL A 15 8.26 -23.14 -10.83
C VAL A 15 7.75 -23.46 -9.42
N LEU A 16 6.77 -22.72 -8.91
CA LEU A 16 6.18 -23.00 -7.60
C LEU A 16 5.54 -24.40 -7.54
N GLY A 17 4.78 -24.77 -8.58
CA GLY A 17 4.20 -26.11 -8.71
C GLY A 17 5.25 -27.21 -8.75
N ALA A 18 6.33 -27.02 -9.51
CA ALA A 18 7.46 -27.96 -9.57
C ALA A 18 8.22 -28.10 -8.24
N GLN A 19 8.16 -27.08 -7.37
CA GLN A 19 8.69 -27.12 -6.00
C GLN A 19 7.69 -27.70 -4.98
N GLY A 20 6.52 -28.17 -5.43
CA GLY A 20 5.52 -28.84 -4.60
C GLY A 20 4.47 -27.93 -3.99
N ALA A 21 4.38 -26.66 -4.41
CA ALA A 21 3.28 -25.80 -4.00
C ALA A 21 1.97 -26.23 -4.69
N VAL A 22 0.86 -26.23 -3.92
CA VAL A 22 -0.48 -26.36 -4.49
C VAL A 22 -0.95 -24.97 -4.91
N ILE A 23 -1.30 -24.81 -6.18
CA ILE A 23 -1.73 -23.53 -6.76
C ILE A 23 -3.26 -23.52 -6.85
N VAL A 24 -3.87 -22.45 -6.35
CA VAL A 24 -5.30 -22.15 -6.50
C VAL A 24 -5.41 -20.88 -7.34
N ASP A 25 -5.95 -21.00 -8.55
CA ASP A 25 -6.11 -19.90 -9.50
C ASP A 25 -7.49 -20.01 -10.21
N PRO A 26 -8.41 -19.03 -10.05
CA PRO A 26 -8.25 -17.81 -9.26
C PRO A 26 -8.41 -18.03 -7.74
N ALA A 27 -7.68 -17.23 -6.97
CA ALA A 27 -7.94 -16.99 -5.55
C ALA A 27 -8.64 -15.62 -5.42
N ASP A 28 -9.94 -15.58 -5.72
CA ASP A 28 -10.72 -14.34 -5.75
C ASP A 28 -10.76 -13.69 -4.36
N ILE A 29 -10.23 -12.46 -4.27
CA ILE A 29 -10.26 -11.64 -3.06
C ILE A 29 -11.65 -10.99 -2.97
N PRO A 30 -12.46 -11.26 -1.93
CA PRO A 30 -13.87 -10.85 -1.92
C PRO A 30 -14.08 -9.37 -2.16
N SER A 31 -13.36 -8.50 -1.44
CA SER A 31 -13.43 -7.05 -1.64
C SER A 31 -12.97 -6.56 -3.03
N VAL A 32 -12.30 -7.37 -3.84
CA VAL A 32 -11.85 -6.97 -5.19
C VAL A 32 -12.92 -7.32 -6.23
N VAL A 33 -13.58 -8.46 -6.05
CA VAL A 33 -14.61 -8.97 -6.97
C VAL A 33 -16.03 -8.56 -6.59
N ASP A 34 -16.21 -7.92 -5.42
CA ASP A 34 -17.53 -7.49 -4.95
C ASP A 34 -18.18 -6.50 -5.93
N ARG A 35 -19.47 -6.69 -6.17
CA ARG A 35 -20.28 -5.84 -7.05
C ARG A 35 -20.88 -4.65 -6.32
N ASP A 36 -20.98 -4.70 -4.99
CA ASP A 36 -21.37 -3.55 -4.18
C ASP A 36 -20.22 -2.54 -4.14
N PRO A 37 -20.41 -1.30 -4.64
CA PRO A 37 -19.37 -0.28 -4.62
C PRO A 37 -18.83 0.04 -3.22
N GLU A 38 -19.65 -0.13 -2.17
CA GLU A 38 -19.23 0.14 -0.78
C GLU A 38 -18.38 -0.98 -0.18
N ALA A 39 -18.44 -2.17 -0.77
CA ALA A 39 -17.62 -3.34 -0.43
C ALA A 39 -16.43 -3.53 -1.39
N ASN A 40 -16.37 -2.77 -2.49
CA ASN A 40 -15.30 -2.90 -3.47
C ASN A 40 -14.06 -2.03 -3.12
N PHE A 41 -12.95 -2.68 -2.83
CA PHE A 41 -11.66 -2.06 -2.52
C PHE A 41 -11.11 -1.21 -3.66
N LEU A 42 -11.31 -1.61 -4.93
CA LEU A 42 -10.80 -0.89 -6.10
C LEU A 42 -11.46 0.49 -6.28
N LEU A 43 -12.64 0.68 -5.67
CA LEU A 43 -13.38 1.95 -5.68
C LEU A 43 -13.11 2.81 -4.45
N TRP A 44 -12.26 2.36 -3.52
CA TRP A 44 -11.93 3.06 -2.29
C TRP A 44 -10.43 3.36 -2.24
N ASN A 45 -10.01 4.41 -2.95
CA ASN A 45 -8.61 4.82 -3.01
C ASN A 45 -8.20 5.67 -1.80
N VAL A 46 -6.92 6.04 -1.70
CA VAL A 46 -6.46 7.02 -0.70
C VAL A 46 -6.51 8.40 -1.34
N CYS A 47 -7.04 9.39 -0.62
CA CYS A 47 -7.08 10.75 -1.11
C CYS A 47 -5.66 11.33 -1.31
N SER A 48 -5.39 11.88 -2.49
CA SER A 48 -4.11 12.36 -2.99
C SER A 48 -4.31 13.42 -4.09
N GLY A 49 -3.41 14.40 -4.12
CA GLY A 49 -3.39 15.43 -5.15
C GLY A 49 -4.40 16.56 -4.92
N ALA A 50 -4.35 17.56 -5.80
CA ALA A 50 -5.09 18.81 -5.63
C ALA A 50 -6.63 18.64 -5.78
N ASP A 51 -7.05 17.59 -6.47
CA ASP A 51 -8.47 17.33 -6.74
C ASP A 51 -9.19 16.74 -5.54
N GLU A 52 -8.48 16.07 -4.62
CA GLU A 52 -9.01 15.38 -3.44
C GLU A 52 -8.80 16.19 -2.13
N GLY A 53 -8.88 17.52 -2.28
CA GLY A 53 -8.96 18.45 -1.17
C GLY A 53 -10.29 18.35 -0.40
N ARG A 54 -10.39 19.08 0.72
CA ARG A 54 -11.52 19.06 1.64
C ARG A 54 -12.81 19.39 0.88
N GLY A 55 -13.82 18.53 1.04
CA GLY A 55 -15.11 18.69 0.36
C GLY A 55 -15.14 18.11 -1.05
N ARG A 56 -14.04 17.48 -1.52
CA ARG A 56 -13.96 16.68 -2.75
C ARG A 56 -13.35 15.30 -2.50
N ASP A 57 -13.35 14.86 -1.24
CA ASP A 57 -12.69 13.66 -0.72
C ASP A 57 -13.69 12.62 -0.19
N GLN A 58 -14.92 12.59 -0.72
CA GLN A 58 -15.99 11.71 -0.23
C GLN A 58 -15.79 10.24 -0.63
N HIS A 59 -15.08 9.97 -1.72
CA HIS A 59 -14.96 8.63 -2.32
C HIS A 59 -13.57 7.98 -2.13
N CYS A 60 -12.78 8.52 -1.20
CA CYS A 60 -11.46 8.03 -0.86
C CYS A 60 -11.23 8.13 0.66
N SER A 61 -10.27 7.36 1.14
CA SER A 61 -9.83 7.42 2.53
C SER A 61 -8.99 8.66 2.78
N ILE A 62 -9.37 9.46 3.77
CA ILE A 62 -8.57 10.60 4.24
C ILE A 62 -7.37 10.19 5.11
N ALA A 63 -7.14 8.88 5.31
CA ALA A 63 -6.18 8.38 6.29
C ALA A 63 -4.77 8.95 6.11
N PHE A 64 -4.28 9.06 4.87
CA PHE A 64 -2.93 9.60 4.62
C PHE A 64 -2.88 11.11 4.84
N LYS A 65 -3.85 11.88 4.35
CA LYS A 65 -3.79 13.34 4.51
C LYS A 65 -4.01 13.78 5.97
N TYR A 66 -4.91 13.10 6.67
CA TYR A 66 -5.11 13.27 8.12
C TYR A 66 -3.86 12.89 8.90
N GLY A 67 -3.32 11.69 8.65
CA GLY A 67 -2.12 11.19 9.30
C GLY A 67 -0.90 12.06 9.03
N MET A 68 -0.71 12.52 7.79
CA MET A 68 0.39 13.41 7.43
C MET A 68 0.35 14.70 8.26
N LYS A 69 -0.80 15.38 8.40
CA LYS A 69 -0.85 16.58 9.26
C LYS A 69 -0.63 16.26 10.74
N ARG A 70 -1.35 15.26 11.27
CA ARG A 70 -1.31 14.91 12.71
C ARG A 70 0.07 14.40 13.12
N ASP A 71 0.55 13.36 12.44
CA ASP A 71 1.73 12.60 12.84
C ASP A 71 3.02 13.34 12.49
N PHE A 72 3.06 14.07 11.38
CA PHE A 72 4.22 14.92 11.06
C PHE A 72 4.41 16.04 12.10
N ASN A 73 3.33 16.70 12.54
CA ASN A 73 3.42 17.73 13.57
C ASN A 73 3.83 17.14 14.93
N ILE A 74 3.33 15.95 15.30
CA ILE A 74 3.77 15.23 16.50
C ILE A 74 5.26 14.88 16.40
N TRP A 75 5.71 14.39 15.24
CA TRP A 75 7.11 14.07 15.00
C TRP A 75 8.00 15.32 15.09
N LEU A 76 7.63 16.44 14.46
CA LEU A 76 8.36 17.70 14.57
C LEU A 76 8.47 18.20 16.02
N ALA A 77 7.38 18.10 16.79
CA ALA A 77 7.41 18.45 18.21
C ALA A 77 8.39 17.56 18.99
N SER A 78 8.48 16.26 18.66
CA SER A 78 9.42 15.34 19.30
C SER A 78 10.90 15.67 19.05
N LEU A 79 11.21 16.40 17.97
CA LEU A 79 12.57 16.86 17.66
C LEU A 79 13.00 18.11 18.46
N GLY A 80 12.07 18.80 19.12
CA GLY A 80 12.34 19.97 19.96
C GLY A 80 13.06 21.11 19.23
N ARG A 81 14.24 21.50 19.74
CA ARG A 81 15.05 22.59 19.16
C ARG A 81 15.71 22.23 17.84
N SER A 82 15.88 20.95 17.56
CA SER A 82 16.50 20.45 16.33
C SER A 82 15.53 20.42 15.14
N ALA A 83 14.23 20.64 15.37
CA ALA A 83 13.25 20.70 14.31
C ALA A 83 13.50 21.93 13.40
N PRO A 84 13.75 21.75 12.08
CA PRO A 84 14.03 22.84 11.16
C PRO A 84 12.80 23.72 10.87
N VAL A 85 11.61 23.17 11.10
CA VAL A 85 10.30 23.84 11.11
C VAL A 85 9.46 23.28 12.25
N LYS A 86 8.42 23.97 12.69
CA LYS A 86 7.55 23.53 13.79
C LYS A 86 6.28 22.83 13.33
N THR A 87 5.86 23.05 12.10
CA THR A 87 4.61 22.49 11.56
C THR A 87 4.72 22.11 10.09
N LEU A 88 3.78 21.29 9.62
CA LEU A 88 3.56 21.03 8.19
C LEU A 88 3.32 22.34 7.42
N THR A 89 2.57 23.29 7.99
CA THR A 89 2.34 24.61 7.39
C THR A 89 3.65 25.36 7.15
N GLU A 90 4.56 25.36 8.12
CA GLU A 90 5.87 25.99 7.98
C GLU A 90 6.73 25.29 6.92
N LEU A 91 6.71 23.95 6.87
CA LEU A 91 7.39 23.21 5.80
C LEU A 91 6.86 23.62 4.41
N ARG A 92 5.54 23.72 4.25
CA ARG A 92 4.92 24.14 2.98
C ARG A 92 5.31 25.55 2.60
N ALA A 93 5.33 26.48 3.56
CA ALA A 93 5.74 27.85 3.34
C ALA A 93 7.23 27.92 2.94
N TRP A 94 8.09 27.16 3.62
CA TRP A 94 9.50 27.04 3.27
C TRP A 94 9.67 26.48 1.84
N ASN A 95 8.98 25.40 1.50
CA ASN A 95 9.00 24.83 0.14
C ASN A 95 8.59 25.85 -0.92
N ASN A 96 7.54 26.65 -0.65
CA ASN A 96 7.08 27.70 -1.55
C ASN A 96 8.13 28.78 -1.77
N ALA A 97 8.77 29.25 -0.70
CA ALA A 97 9.84 30.25 -0.76
C ALA A 97 11.08 29.73 -1.52
N HIS A 98 11.30 28.41 -1.54
CA HIS A 98 12.46 27.77 -2.17
C HIS A 98 12.11 27.02 -3.47
N ARG A 99 10.99 27.37 -4.11
CA ARG A 99 10.57 26.78 -5.40
C ARG A 99 11.65 26.92 -6.48
N GLN A 100 12.28 28.09 -6.58
CA GLN A 100 13.33 28.35 -7.56
C GLN A 100 14.59 27.49 -7.32
N ALA A 101 14.86 27.12 -6.07
CA ALA A 101 15.94 26.21 -5.70
C ALA A 101 15.58 24.72 -5.89
N GLY A 102 14.37 24.43 -6.40
CA GLY A 102 13.93 23.07 -6.71
C GLY A 102 13.30 22.30 -5.55
N ALA A 103 13.01 22.95 -4.41
CA ALA A 103 12.44 22.28 -3.22
C ALA A 103 11.18 21.46 -3.53
N ILE A 104 10.38 21.91 -4.50
CA ILE A 104 9.16 21.26 -4.95
C ILE A 104 9.04 21.31 -6.48
N LYS A 105 10.02 20.71 -7.17
CA LYS A 105 10.07 20.63 -8.65
C LYS A 105 8.75 20.17 -9.29
N TYR A 106 8.03 19.26 -8.63
CA TYR A 106 6.74 18.71 -9.09
C TYR A 106 5.53 19.26 -8.31
N GLY A 107 5.73 20.30 -7.50
CA GLY A 107 4.72 20.81 -6.57
C GLY A 107 4.65 20.03 -5.26
N GLN A 108 3.62 20.32 -4.46
CA GLN A 108 3.42 19.75 -3.12
C GLN A 108 1.93 19.52 -2.77
N SER A 109 1.11 19.19 -3.77
CA SER A 109 -0.34 19.07 -3.61
C SER A 109 -0.76 18.12 -2.48
N ASN A 110 -0.03 17.01 -2.27
CA ASN A 110 -0.26 16.10 -1.15
C ASN A 110 -0.03 16.76 0.22
N LEU A 111 0.98 17.62 0.34
CA LEU A 111 1.20 18.40 1.57
C LEU A 111 0.12 19.45 1.73
N ASP A 112 -0.31 20.07 0.62
CA ASP A 112 -1.36 21.09 0.61
C ASP A 112 -2.70 20.53 1.12
N VAL A 113 -3.16 19.38 0.59
CA VAL A 113 -4.41 18.74 1.05
C VAL A 113 -4.29 18.09 2.44
N SER A 114 -3.07 17.79 2.89
CA SER A 114 -2.85 17.35 4.27
C SER A 114 -2.96 18.54 5.23
N ASP A 115 -2.33 19.67 4.91
CA ASP A 115 -2.26 20.82 5.80
C ASP A 115 -3.59 21.56 5.95
N GLU A 116 -4.49 21.48 4.96
CA GLU A 116 -5.86 21.98 5.15
C GLU A 116 -6.63 21.20 6.22
N MET A 117 -6.23 19.99 6.63
CA MET A 117 -7.02 19.16 7.55
C MET A 117 -7.25 19.83 8.91
N ASP A 118 -8.47 19.72 9.43
CA ASP A 118 -8.75 19.99 10.84
C ASP A 118 -8.68 18.66 11.58
N VAL A 119 -7.61 18.46 12.36
CA VAL A 119 -7.32 17.15 12.99
C VAL A 119 -8.37 16.80 14.05
N GLU A 120 -8.94 17.80 14.72
CA GLU A 120 -9.97 17.54 15.74
C GLU A 120 -11.32 17.27 15.09
N ARG A 121 -11.77 18.14 14.18
CA ARG A 121 -13.05 17.95 13.48
C ARG A 121 -13.02 16.72 12.56
N GLY A 122 -11.87 16.43 11.96
CA GLY A 122 -11.68 15.31 11.04
C GLY A 122 -11.53 13.95 11.70
N ARG A 123 -11.39 13.87 13.04
CA ARG A 123 -11.12 12.63 13.77
C ARG A 123 -12.16 11.54 13.50
N ALA A 124 -13.44 11.86 13.62
CA ALA A 124 -14.51 10.88 13.43
C ALA A 124 -14.52 10.31 12.00
N ARG A 125 -14.30 11.18 10.99
CA ARG A 125 -14.16 10.74 9.60
C ARG A 125 -12.94 9.84 9.40
N TYR A 126 -11.79 10.22 9.97
CA TYR A 126 -10.56 9.41 9.92
C TYR A 126 -10.78 8.02 10.51
N GLU A 127 -11.47 7.92 11.66
CA GLU A 127 -11.75 6.63 12.31
C GLU A 127 -12.66 5.75 11.46
N THR A 128 -13.70 6.32 10.84
CA THR A 128 -14.59 5.62 9.89
C THR A 128 -13.82 5.13 8.66
N ASP A 129 -13.04 6.01 8.02
CA ASP A 129 -12.25 5.65 6.85
C ASP A 129 -11.21 4.58 7.19
N ARG A 130 -10.55 4.70 8.36
CA ARG A 130 -9.57 3.71 8.81
C ARG A 130 -10.22 2.35 9.09
N ALA A 131 -11.45 2.32 9.60
CA ALA A 131 -12.20 1.09 9.78
C ALA A 131 -12.50 0.43 8.42
N LYS A 132 -12.90 1.20 7.40
CA LYS A 132 -13.09 0.71 6.02
C LYS A 132 -11.76 0.23 5.40
N ASP A 133 -10.67 0.96 5.63
CA ASP A 133 -9.30 0.60 5.19
C ASP A 133 -8.76 -0.68 5.84
N LEU A 134 -9.32 -1.11 6.96
CA LEU A 134 -9.01 -2.42 7.56
C LEU A 134 -10.00 -3.48 7.07
N ARG A 135 -11.29 -3.15 7.01
CA ARG A 135 -12.34 -4.09 6.64
C ARG A 135 -12.12 -4.64 5.23
N LEU A 136 -11.96 -3.75 4.25
CA LEU A 136 -11.92 -4.13 2.84
C LEU A 136 -10.70 -5.01 2.51
N PRO A 137 -9.45 -4.57 2.74
CA PRO A 137 -8.30 -5.39 2.35
C PRO A 137 -7.96 -6.52 3.33
N ALA A 138 -8.37 -6.43 4.60
CA ALA A 138 -8.05 -7.44 5.61
C ALA A 138 -9.20 -8.43 5.80
N THR A 139 -10.23 -8.05 6.57
CA THR A 139 -11.24 -9.01 7.05
C THR A 139 -12.18 -9.51 5.95
N HIS A 140 -12.55 -8.65 5.01
CA HIS A 140 -13.34 -8.98 3.81
C HIS A 140 -12.46 -9.07 2.55
N GLY A 141 -11.14 -9.24 2.76
CA GLY A 141 -10.17 -9.30 1.69
C GLY A 141 -9.27 -10.50 1.90
N ILE A 142 -8.00 -10.24 2.23
CA ILE A 142 -6.95 -11.25 2.35
C ILE A 142 -7.34 -12.36 3.35
N ASP A 143 -7.88 -12.03 4.53
CA ASP A 143 -8.18 -13.04 5.55
C ASP A 143 -9.24 -14.05 5.08
N GLU A 144 -10.26 -13.56 4.38
CA GLU A 144 -11.40 -14.36 3.95
C GLU A 144 -10.99 -15.37 2.87
N VAL A 145 -10.28 -14.91 1.82
CA VAL A 145 -9.78 -15.80 0.76
C VAL A 145 -8.74 -16.78 1.29
N MET A 146 -7.82 -16.31 2.15
CA MET A 146 -6.79 -17.17 2.75
C MET A 146 -7.43 -18.29 3.58
N LYS A 147 -8.50 -17.98 4.32
CA LYS A 147 -9.22 -18.97 5.14
C LYS A 147 -10.06 -19.91 4.29
N SER A 148 -10.86 -19.39 3.35
CA SER A 148 -11.79 -20.19 2.55
C SER A 148 -11.06 -21.19 1.64
N GLN A 149 -9.95 -20.77 1.05
CA GLN A 149 -9.12 -21.58 0.17
C GLN A 149 -7.95 -22.28 0.90
N ARG A 150 -7.83 -22.09 2.22
CA ARG A 150 -6.76 -22.65 3.07
C ARG A 150 -5.34 -22.36 2.56
N LEU A 151 -5.09 -21.11 2.18
CA LEU A 151 -3.84 -20.66 1.57
C LEU A 151 -2.79 -20.29 2.62
N ASP A 152 -1.51 -20.47 2.27
CA ASP A 152 -0.37 -20.01 3.06
C ASP A 152 0.16 -18.63 2.64
N ALA A 153 -0.06 -18.24 1.38
CA ALA A 153 0.21 -16.91 0.84
C ALA A 153 -0.63 -16.65 -0.42
N LEU A 154 -0.81 -15.38 -0.76
CA LEU A 154 -1.29 -14.90 -2.06
C LEU A 154 -0.10 -14.49 -2.93
N LEU A 155 -0.15 -14.85 -4.21
CA LEU A 155 0.84 -14.47 -5.22
C LEU A 155 0.28 -13.33 -6.08
N PHE A 156 1.05 -12.25 -6.27
CA PHE A 156 0.66 -11.11 -7.09
C PHE A 156 1.71 -10.77 -8.14
N PRO A 157 1.29 -10.26 -9.32
CA PRO A 157 2.18 -9.72 -10.34
C PRO A 157 2.81 -8.40 -9.86
N GLY A 158 4.13 -8.36 -9.76
CA GLY A 158 4.88 -7.17 -9.32
C GLY A 158 4.36 -6.64 -7.98
N SER A 159 4.07 -5.34 -7.92
CA SER A 159 3.53 -4.64 -6.74
C SER A 159 2.01 -4.52 -6.72
N SER A 160 1.28 -5.21 -7.59
CA SER A 160 -0.17 -5.00 -7.77
C SER A 160 -1.00 -5.26 -6.51
N GLY A 161 -0.57 -6.18 -5.64
CA GLY A 161 -1.21 -6.45 -4.34
C GLY A 161 -0.86 -5.48 -3.20
N ALA A 162 0.05 -4.51 -3.43
CA ALA A 162 0.61 -3.68 -2.36
C ALA A 162 -0.46 -2.83 -1.65
N GLY A 163 -1.46 -2.32 -2.38
CA GLY A 163 -2.54 -1.52 -1.81
C GLY A 163 -3.35 -2.29 -0.76
N LEU A 164 -3.65 -3.57 -1.02
CA LEU A 164 -4.35 -4.44 -0.08
C LEU A 164 -3.48 -4.70 1.16
N ALA A 165 -2.28 -5.26 0.95
CA ALA A 165 -1.41 -5.69 2.03
C ALA A 165 -0.99 -4.53 2.95
N ALA A 166 -0.62 -3.38 2.39
CA ALA A 166 -0.15 -2.23 3.16
C ALA A 166 -1.25 -1.66 4.06
N ARG A 167 -2.50 -1.53 3.56
CA ARG A 167 -3.61 -1.01 4.37
C ARG A 167 -4.04 -1.98 5.47
N ALA A 168 -4.01 -3.28 5.17
CA ALA A 168 -4.22 -4.35 6.15
C ALA A 168 -3.09 -4.44 7.19
N GLY A 169 -1.89 -3.93 6.86
CA GLY A 169 -0.69 -4.07 7.69
C GLY A 169 -0.17 -5.50 7.67
N TYR A 170 -0.24 -6.15 6.51
CA TYR A 170 0.17 -7.54 6.29
C TYR A 170 1.53 -7.60 5.59
N PRO A 171 2.32 -8.65 5.85
CA PRO A 171 3.65 -8.76 5.29
C PRO A 171 3.58 -9.13 3.80
N THR A 172 4.45 -8.48 3.02
CA THR A 172 4.66 -8.79 1.60
C THR A 172 6.16 -8.90 1.33
N VAL A 173 6.56 -9.93 0.57
CA VAL A 173 7.92 -10.08 0.05
C VAL A 173 7.84 -10.11 -1.47
N ILE A 174 8.56 -9.22 -2.14
CA ILE A 174 8.74 -9.25 -3.60
C ILE A 174 10.08 -9.88 -3.95
N VAL A 175 10.05 -10.89 -4.82
CA VAL A 175 11.25 -11.59 -5.30
C VAL A 175 11.42 -11.25 -6.78
N PRO A 176 12.55 -10.64 -7.20
CA PRO A 176 12.88 -10.48 -8.62
C PRO A 176 12.89 -11.85 -9.32
N PHE A 177 12.23 -11.96 -10.46
CA PHE A 177 12.07 -13.24 -11.14
C PHE A 177 12.56 -13.22 -12.60
N ALA A 178 12.22 -12.19 -13.37
CA ALA A 178 12.65 -12.06 -14.76
C ALA A 178 12.85 -10.60 -15.17
N PHE A 179 13.22 -10.37 -16.42
CA PHE A 179 13.13 -9.06 -17.08
C PHE A 179 11.98 -9.07 -18.09
N VAL A 180 11.24 -7.97 -18.17
CA VAL A 180 10.15 -7.76 -19.13
C VAL A 180 10.42 -6.52 -19.99
N PRO A 181 9.79 -6.39 -21.17
CA PRO A 181 9.84 -5.14 -21.93
C PRO A 181 9.45 -3.94 -21.06
N ASN A 182 10.16 -2.84 -21.25
CA ASN A 182 9.95 -1.59 -20.54
C ASN A 182 9.24 -0.59 -21.46
N ASP A 183 7.94 -0.79 -21.60
CA ASP A 183 7.06 -0.10 -22.54
C ASP A 183 5.84 0.48 -21.80
N PRO A 184 6.02 1.53 -20.97
CA PRO A 184 4.92 2.10 -20.21
C PRO A 184 3.87 2.75 -21.13
N THR A 185 2.68 2.97 -20.57
CA THR A 185 1.63 3.80 -21.18
C THR A 185 1.44 5.05 -20.31
N PRO A 186 1.68 6.27 -20.84
CA PRO A 186 2.15 6.58 -22.21
C PRO A 186 3.61 6.13 -22.46
N PRO A 187 4.00 5.93 -23.73
CA PRO A 187 5.35 5.48 -24.07
C PRO A 187 6.40 6.53 -23.71
N PHE A 188 7.64 6.07 -23.55
CA PHE A 188 8.78 6.97 -23.39
C PHE A 188 8.93 7.93 -24.58
N PRO A 189 9.60 9.09 -24.38
CA PRO A 189 9.93 9.99 -25.47
C PRO A 189 10.64 9.28 -26.62
N ALA A 190 10.38 9.72 -27.85
CA ALA A 190 11.06 9.17 -29.03
C ALA A 190 12.58 9.25 -28.88
N GLY A 191 13.28 8.17 -29.24
CA GLY A 191 14.74 8.06 -29.12
C GLY A 191 15.25 7.64 -27.74
N PHE A 192 14.38 7.44 -26.75
CA PHE A 192 14.77 6.84 -25.48
C PHE A 192 14.94 5.31 -25.62
N ASP A 193 16.17 4.83 -25.45
CA ASP A 193 16.51 3.41 -25.50
C ASP A 193 16.17 2.71 -24.17
N ALA A 194 14.91 2.33 -24.02
CA ALA A 194 14.42 1.67 -22.82
C ALA A 194 14.94 0.23 -22.71
N GLN A 195 15.84 0.01 -21.75
CA GLN A 195 16.29 -1.33 -21.40
C GLN A 195 15.17 -2.13 -20.70
N PRO A 196 15.12 -3.47 -20.84
CA PRO A 196 14.16 -4.31 -20.13
C PRO A 196 14.14 -4.03 -18.62
N ALA A 197 12.95 -4.02 -18.02
CA ALA A 197 12.77 -3.73 -16.61
C ALA A 197 12.74 -5.02 -15.78
N PRO A 198 13.33 -5.04 -14.58
CA PRO A 198 13.18 -6.18 -13.67
C PRO A 198 11.71 -6.33 -13.27
N TYR A 199 11.23 -7.57 -13.32
CA TYR A 199 9.88 -7.96 -12.95
C TYR A 199 9.94 -8.99 -11.84
N GLY A 200 9.29 -8.67 -10.73
CA GLY A 200 9.20 -9.54 -9.57
C GLY A 200 7.81 -10.14 -9.41
N VAL A 201 7.75 -11.18 -8.59
CA VAL A 201 6.51 -11.74 -8.07
C VAL A 201 6.45 -11.46 -6.58
N SER A 202 5.29 -11.03 -6.08
CA SER A 202 5.13 -10.72 -4.66
C SER A 202 4.24 -11.74 -3.96
N PHE A 203 4.63 -12.07 -2.73
CA PHE A 203 3.93 -12.99 -1.86
C PHE A 203 3.42 -12.21 -0.65
N THR A 204 2.11 -12.27 -0.43
CA THR A 204 1.46 -11.62 0.71
C THR A 204 0.87 -12.68 1.61
N GLY A 205 1.12 -12.56 2.91
CA GLY A 205 0.50 -13.43 3.91
C GLY A 205 -0.50 -12.68 4.79
N THR A 206 -0.94 -13.32 5.87
CA THR A 206 -1.76 -12.67 6.89
C THR A 206 -0.89 -12.01 7.95
N ALA A 207 -1.49 -11.29 8.90
CA ALA A 207 -0.75 -10.69 10.00
C ALA A 207 0.24 -11.68 10.66
N CYS A 208 1.46 -11.22 10.93
CA CYS A 208 2.49 -11.99 11.63
C CYS A 208 2.99 -13.24 10.89
N SER A 209 2.79 -13.35 9.57
CA SER A 209 3.22 -14.50 8.79
C SER A 209 4.58 -14.34 8.12
N GLU A 210 5.39 -13.35 8.51
CA GLU A 210 6.73 -13.08 7.95
C GLU A 210 7.61 -14.35 7.88
N PRO A 211 7.65 -15.22 8.90
CA PRO A 211 8.45 -16.44 8.81
C PRO A 211 8.03 -17.34 7.65
N LYS A 212 6.74 -17.42 7.33
CA LYS A 212 6.25 -18.23 6.19
C LYS A 212 6.70 -17.65 4.85
N LEU A 213 6.93 -16.35 4.77
CA LEU A 213 7.30 -15.64 3.54
C LEU A 213 8.82 -15.59 3.32
N THR A 214 9.63 -16.27 4.12
CA THR A 214 11.07 -16.36 3.85
C THR A 214 11.33 -17.34 2.69
N PRO A 215 12.28 -17.03 1.77
CA PRO A 215 12.53 -17.88 0.59
C PRO A 215 12.83 -19.35 0.91
N SER A 216 13.50 -19.62 2.02
CA SER A 216 13.79 -20.98 2.51
C SER A 216 12.54 -21.72 2.98
N ARG A 217 11.52 -21.01 3.49
CA ARG A 217 10.26 -21.61 3.96
C ARG A 217 9.17 -21.64 2.90
N MET A 218 9.22 -20.78 1.89
CA MET A 218 8.39 -20.94 0.69
C MET A 218 8.65 -22.28 -0.04
N ARG A 219 9.82 -22.91 0.20
CA ARG A 219 10.17 -24.27 -0.27
C ARG A 219 9.79 -25.39 0.69
N SER A 220 9.23 -25.10 1.88
CA SER A 220 9.06 -26.08 2.96
C SER A 220 7.66 -26.08 3.56
N ASN A 221 7.02 -27.25 3.64
CA ASN A 221 5.64 -27.41 4.10
C ASN A 221 5.46 -27.39 5.65
N ARG A 222 6.40 -26.80 6.41
CA ARG A 222 6.38 -26.81 7.89
C ARG A 222 5.85 -25.50 8.48
N ARG A 223 4.81 -25.59 9.32
CA ARG A 223 4.24 -24.44 10.05
C ARG A 223 5.28 -23.80 11.00
N PRO A 224 5.47 -22.47 10.99
CA PRO A 224 6.31 -21.79 11.97
C PRO A 224 5.64 -21.74 13.36
N ALA A 225 6.46 -21.72 14.40
CA ALA A 225 6.06 -21.52 15.80
C ALA A 225 6.41 -20.09 16.24
N GLY A 226 5.48 -19.40 16.91
CA GLY A 226 5.69 -18.08 17.49
C GLY A 226 4.45 -17.21 17.42
N ALA A 227 4.06 -16.59 18.54
CA ALA A 227 2.98 -15.60 18.58
C ALA A 227 3.57 -14.20 18.38
N CYS A 228 3.31 -13.58 17.23
CA CYS A 228 3.51 -12.14 17.06
C CYS A 228 2.24 -11.40 17.49
N ARG A 229 2.40 -10.32 18.25
CA ARG A 229 1.30 -9.43 18.65
C ARG A 229 1.20 -8.31 17.64
N ARG A 230 0.04 -8.19 16.99
CA ARG A 230 -0.31 -7.00 16.20
C ARG A 230 -0.30 -5.80 17.15
N GLN A 231 0.59 -4.83 16.93
CA GLN A 231 0.47 -3.53 17.59
C GLN A 231 -0.74 -2.82 16.99
N VAL A 232 -1.90 -2.94 17.64
CA VAL A 232 -2.96 -1.96 17.46
C VAL A 232 -2.44 -0.67 18.09
N PRO A 233 -2.36 0.46 17.36
CA PRO A 233 -1.99 1.72 17.97
C PRO A 233 -2.90 1.95 19.18
N ARG A 234 -2.31 2.08 20.38
CA ARG A 234 -3.08 2.49 21.56
C ARG A 234 -3.79 3.79 21.16
N ARG A 235 -5.08 3.94 21.51
CA ARG A 235 -5.78 5.24 21.44
C ARG A 235 -4.80 6.28 21.97
N SER A 236 -4.41 7.25 21.13
CA SER A 236 -3.54 8.33 21.57
C SER A 236 -4.12 8.89 22.88
N PRO A 237 -3.30 9.12 23.92
CA PRO A 237 -3.79 9.82 25.10
C PRO A 237 -4.45 11.11 24.62
N LYS A 238 -5.65 11.39 25.16
CA LYS A 238 -6.39 12.62 24.87
C LYS A 238 -5.42 13.79 25.03
N LEU A 239 -5.14 14.49 23.93
CA LEU A 239 -4.59 15.85 23.96
C LEU A 239 -5.74 16.80 24.28
#